data_AF-A0A2V3J0I3-F1
#
_entry.id   AF-A0A2V3J0I3-F1
#
_cell.length_a   1.000
_cell.length_b   1.000
_cell.length_c   1.000
_cell.angle_alpha   90.00
_cell.angle_beta   90.00
_cell.angle_gamma   90.00
#
_symmetry.space_group_name_H-M   'P 1'
#
loop_
_entity.id
_entity.type
_entity.pdbx_description
1 polymer ?
#
loop_
_entity_poly.entity_id
_entity_poly.type
_entity_poly.pdbx_seq_one_letter_code
_entity_poly.pdbx_strand_id
1 'polypeptide(L)'
;MNHLRTVWRRLPCVRSFCTEAAEPQAKKRYRRKNLVEVANFLPERGLGAKFTRLMWIRNGYKYSYWTISKVLEKSKGRLRYYGRLTWKGEEDPRERPVRTWQKRGWRFILEKDMESTWDLNKAVKPKSESATTEASQT
;
A
#
# COMPACT_ATOMS: atom_id res chain seq x y z
N MET A 1 -42.62 -67.34 -6.45
CA MET A 1 -41.41 -68.15 -6.23
C MET A 1 -40.22 -67.37 -6.77
N ASN A 2 -39.26 -67.11 -5.87
CA ASN A 2 -38.12 -66.23 -6.02
C ASN A 2 -37.12 -66.76 -7.04
N HIS A 3 -36.64 -65.96 -8.00
CA HIS A 3 -35.32 -66.17 -8.58
C HIS A 3 -34.63 -64.84 -8.94
N LEU A 4 -33.63 -64.52 -8.11
CA LEU A 4 -32.28 -64.07 -8.47
C LEU A 4 -32.14 -62.72 -9.22
N ARG A 5 -32.01 -61.63 -8.46
CA ARG A 5 -31.33 -60.43 -8.95
C ARG A 5 -29.83 -60.56 -8.69
N THR A 6 -29.09 -60.73 -9.77
CA THR A 6 -27.64 -60.83 -9.86
C THR A 6 -26.96 -59.62 -9.24
N VAL A 7 -26.11 -59.89 -8.25
CA VAL A 7 -25.23 -58.93 -7.56
C VAL A 7 -24.13 -58.50 -8.53
N TRP A 8 -24.19 -57.26 -9.01
CA TRP A 8 -23.03 -56.63 -9.66
C TRP A 8 -22.10 -56.09 -8.60
N ARG A 9 -21.00 -56.81 -8.34
CA ARG A 9 -19.88 -56.31 -7.54
C ARG A 9 -19.23 -55.13 -8.28
N ARG A 10 -19.49 -53.90 -7.83
CA ARG A 10 -18.63 -52.77 -8.15
C ARG A 10 -17.31 -52.97 -7.40
N LEU A 11 -16.24 -53.20 -8.15
CA LEU A 11 -14.87 -53.13 -7.64
C LEU A 11 -14.66 -51.74 -7.01
N PRO A 12 -14.10 -51.63 -5.79
CA PRO A 12 -13.67 -50.36 -5.24
C PRO A 12 -12.53 -49.82 -6.10
N CYS A 13 -12.71 -48.62 -6.65
CA CYS A 13 -11.63 -47.81 -7.17
C CYS A 13 -10.69 -47.48 -6.01
N VAL A 14 -9.61 -48.27 -5.85
CA VAL A 14 -8.58 -48.02 -4.83
C VAL A 14 -7.73 -46.85 -5.30
N ARG A 15 -8.08 -45.71 -4.73
CA ARG A 15 -7.37 -44.44 -4.70
C ARG A 15 -6.04 -44.62 -3.98
N SER A 16 -4.92 -44.28 -4.62
CA SER A 16 -3.74 -43.82 -3.87
C SER A 16 -2.79 -42.98 -4.73
N PHE A 17 -3.19 -41.73 -4.94
CA PHE A 17 -2.24 -40.63 -4.86
C PHE A 17 -2.90 -39.62 -3.92
N CYS A 18 -2.55 -39.70 -2.64
CA CYS A 18 -2.71 -38.56 -1.76
C CYS A 18 -1.71 -37.51 -2.22
N THR A 19 -2.10 -36.69 -3.19
CA THR A 19 -1.46 -35.40 -3.38
C THR A 19 -1.83 -34.58 -2.16
N GLU A 20 -0.85 -34.40 -1.30
CA GLU A 20 -0.82 -33.43 -0.21
C GLU A 20 -1.16 -32.07 -0.82
N ALA A 21 -2.43 -31.68 -0.70
CA ALA A 21 -2.91 -30.40 -1.17
C ALA A 21 -2.28 -29.35 -0.26
N ALA A 22 -1.14 -28.81 -0.69
CA ALA A 22 -0.56 -27.62 -0.10
C ALA A 22 -1.65 -26.56 -0.02
N GLU A 23 -2.10 -26.25 1.21
CA GLU A 23 -3.11 -25.22 1.43
C GLU A 23 -2.64 -23.94 0.73
N PRO A 24 -3.47 -23.34 -0.14
CA PRO A 24 -3.10 -22.10 -0.80
C PRO A 24 -2.98 -21.03 0.29
N GLN A 25 -1.74 -20.70 0.66
CA GLN A 25 -1.48 -19.61 1.58
C GLN A 25 -2.02 -18.33 0.95
N ALA A 26 -3.18 -17.90 1.43
CA ALA A 26 -3.84 -16.69 0.97
C ALA A 26 -2.87 -15.53 1.16
N LYS A 27 -2.32 -15.02 0.05
CA LYS A 27 -1.37 -13.89 0.07
C LYS A 27 -2.04 -12.74 0.82
N LYS A 28 -1.55 -12.43 2.02
CA LYS A 28 -2.03 -11.29 2.81
C LYS A 28 -1.90 -10.05 1.95
N ARG A 29 -3.04 -9.50 1.52
CA ARG A 29 -3.05 -8.21 0.80
C ARG A 29 -2.65 -7.14 1.80
N TYR A 30 -1.38 -6.74 1.80
CA TYR A 30 -0.89 -5.64 2.62
C TYR A 30 -1.63 -4.35 2.23
N ARG A 31 -2.67 -4.02 3.00
CA ARG A 31 -3.39 -2.76 2.82
C ARG A 31 -2.43 -1.63 3.17
N ARG A 32 -2.38 -0.61 2.30
CA ARG A 32 -1.58 0.60 2.56
C ARG A 32 -2.01 1.22 3.89
N LYS A 33 -1.02 1.59 4.70
CA LYS A 33 -1.24 2.18 6.03
C LYS A 33 -1.62 3.66 5.94
N ASN A 34 -2.38 4.10 6.92
CA ASN A 34 -2.72 5.52 7.10
C ASN A 34 -1.68 6.23 8.00
N LEU A 35 -1.66 7.58 8.04
CA LEU A 35 -0.67 8.32 8.85
C LEU A 35 -0.70 7.91 10.32
N VAL A 36 -1.89 7.79 10.91
CA VAL A 36 -2.05 7.34 12.31
C VAL A 36 -1.43 5.96 12.54
N GLU A 37 -1.67 5.03 11.63
CA GLU A 37 -1.15 3.68 11.73
C GLU A 37 0.36 3.68 11.63
N VAL A 38 0.94 4.47 10.71
CA VAL A 38 2.39 4.60 10.54
C VAL A 38 3.03 5.28 11.75
N ALA A 39 2.43 6.37 12.22
CA ALA A 39 2.86 7.14 13.38
C ALA A 39 2.89 6.32 14.67
N ASN A 40 1.92 5.40 14.86
CA ASN A 40 1.88 4.52 16.02
C ASN A 40 3.04 3.51 16.08
N PHE A 41 3.77 3.26 14.98
CA PHE A 41 4.99 2.44 15.01
C PHE A 41 6.22 3.23 15.46
N LEU A 42 6.13 4.56 15.55
CA LEU A 42 7.23 5.43 15.93
C LEU A 42 7.06 5.91 17.38
N PRO A 43 8.17 6.25 18.07
CA PRO A 43 8.10 6.87 19.39
C PRO A 43 7.29 8.17 19.31
N GLU A 44 6.59 8.50 20.39
CA GLU A 44 5.81 9.73 20.53
C GLU A 44 4.83 10.01 19.38
N ARG A 45 4.28 8.95 18.77
CA ARG A 45 3.39 9.04 17.60
C ARG A 45 4.03 9.77 16.41
N GLY A 46 5.36 9.67 16.26
CA GLY A 46 6.09 10.23 15.12
C GLY A 46 6.26 11.74 15.15
N LEU A 47 6.30 12.36 16.33
CA LEU A 47 6.75 13.74 16.48
C LEU A 47 8.19 13.90 15.96
N GLY A 48 8.46 14.98 15.22
CA GLY A 48 9.75 15.25 14.56
C GLY A 48 10.02 14.41 13.31
N ALA A 49 9.27 13.33 13.08
CA ALA A 49 9.48 12.48 11.93
C ALA A 49 8.94 13.10 10.63
N LYS A 50 9.60 12.75 9.52
CA LYS A 50 9.23 13.16 8.16
C LYS A 50 8.31 12.10 7.55
N PHE A 51 7.18 12.51 7.00
CA PHE A 51 6.22 11.63 6.35
C PHE A 51 5.90 12.08 4.95
N THR A 52 5.80 11.13 4.03
CA THR A 52 5.39 11.39 2.66
C THR A 52 4.22 10.52 2.25
N ARG A 53 3.59 10.88 1.14
CA ARG A 53 2.54 10.07 0.51
C ARG A 53 3.14 9.31 -0.66
N LEU A 54 2.79 8.02 -0.77
CA LEU A 54 3.19 7.18 -1.90
C LEU A 54 2.76 7.77 -3.26
N MET A 55 1.66 8.52 -3.29
CA MET A 55 1.22 9.21 -4.50
C MET A 55 2.19 10.31 -4.92
N TRP A 56 2.84 10.98 -3.98
CA TRP A 56 3.83 12.02 -4.30
C TRP A 56 5.09 11.41 -4.89
N ILE A 57 5.56 10.30 -4.31
CA ILE A 57 6.66 9.51 -4.88
C ILE A 57 6.29 9.05 -6.29
N ARG A 58 5.13 8.42 -6.48
CA ARG A 58 4.68 7.91 -7.78
C ARG A 58 4.57 9.00 -8.85
N ASN A 59 4.13 10.20 -8.46
CA ASN A 59 3.98 11.33 -9.39
C ASN A 59 5.28 12.12 -9.58
N GLY A 60 6.41 11.68 -9.00
CA GLY A 60 7.71 12.33 -9.16
C GLY A 60 7.86 13.63 -8.38
N TYR A 61 7.01 13.91 -7.39
CA TYR A 61 7.16 15.07 -6.51
C TYR A 61 8.22 14.79 -5.44
N LYS A 62 9.49 14.88 -5.87
CA LYS A 62 10.66 14.68 -5.01
C LYS A 62 10.71 15.72 -3.89
N TYR A 63 11.36 15.35 -2.78
CA TYR A 63 11.55 16.23 -1.62
C TYR A 63 10.25 16.85 -1.05
N SER A 64 9.12 16.15 -1.24
CA SER A 64 7.83 16.55 -0.69
C SER A 64 7.46 15.70 0.52
N TYR A 65 7.41 16.30 1.70
CA TYR A 65 7.10 15.61 2.95
C TYR A 65 6.51 16.56 3.99
N TRP A 66 5.85 15.99 4.98
CA TRP A 66 5.39 16.68 6.18
C TRP A 66 6.33 16.35 7.32
N THR A 67 6.82 17.37 8.02
CA THR A 67 7.49 17.21 9.31
C THR A 67 6.44 17.42 10.39
N ILE A 68 6.15 16.37 11.17
CA ILE A 68 5.13 16.45 12.21
C ILE A 68 5.70 17.17 13.42
N SER A 69 5.04 18.25 13.86
CA SER A 69 5.47 19.04 15.01
C SER A 69 4.58 18.86 16.22
N LYS A 70 3.28 18.62 16.03
CA LYS A 70 2.33 18.43 17.13
C LYS A 70 1.27 17.39 16.78
N VAL A 71 0.87 16.62 17.78
CA VAL A 71 -0.25 15.69 17.71
C VAL A 71 -1.25 16.07 18.78
N LEU A 72 -2.46 16.40 18.37
CA LEU A 72 -3.56 16.74 19.27
C LEU A 72 -4.56 15.59 19.32
N GLU A 73 -4.82 15.10 20.51
CA GLU A 73 -5.94 14.21 20.81
C GLU A 73 -7.21 15.04 20.99
N LYS A 74 -8.24 14.76 20.18
CA LYS A 74 -9.58 15.32 20.36
C LYS A 74 -10.43 14.38 21.21
N SER A 75 -11.57 14.90 21.67
CA SER A 75 -12.62 14.10 22.30
C SER A 75 -13.00 12.89 21.42
N LYS A 76 -13.24 11.75 22.08
CA LYS A 76 -13.50 10.42 21.46
C LYS A 76 -12.31 9.78 20.75
N GLY A 77 -11.07 10.04 21.19
CA GLY A 77 -9.86 9.33 20.72
C GLY A 77 -9.46 9.66 19.27
N ARG A 78 -9.95 10.78 18.72
CA ARG A 78 -9.59 11.20 17.35
C ARG A 78 -8.31 12.02 17.37
N LEU A 79 -7.32 11.57 16.61
CA LEU A 79 -6.05 12.29 16.48
C LEU A 79 -6.09 13.33 15.34
N ARG A 80 -5.48 14.49 15.59
CA ARG A 80 -5.20 15.51 14.57
C ARG A 80 -3.72 15.84 14.57
N TYR A 81 -3.13 15.82 13.38
CA TYR A 81 -1.70 16.03 13.18
C TYR A 81 -1.47 17.45 12.64
N TYR A 82 -0.46 18.10 13.19
CA TYR A 82 0.04 19.40 12.74
C TYR A 82 1.51 19.25 12.37
N GLY A 83 1.93 20.04 11.38
CA GLY A 83 3.27 19.94 10.85
C GLY A 83 3.61 21.07 9.91
N ARG A 84 4.86 21.08 9.49
CA ARG A 84 5.37 21.93 8.41
C ARG A 84 5.38 21.13 7.12
N LEU A 85 4.97 21.74 6.02
CA LEU A 85 5.05 21.10 4.72
C LEU A 85 6.37 21.51 4.08
N THR A 86 7.18 20.54 3.68
CA THR A 86 8.21 20.74 2.68
C THR A 86 7.64 20.30 1.34
N TRP A 87 7.60 21.19 0.37
CA TRP A 87 7.09 20.91 -0.96
C TRP A 87 8.19 21.15 -1.99
N LYS A 88 8.57 20.09 -2.72
CA LYS A 88 9.65 20.15 -3.73
C LYS A 88 10.97 20.75 -3.19
N GLY A 89 11.28 20.51 -1.91
CA GLY A 89 12.47 21.03 -1.25
C GLY A 89 12.31 22.39 -0.58
N GLU A 90 11.21 23.10 -0.81
CA GLU A 90 10.93 24.36 -0.12
C GLU A 90 10.11 24.10 1.15
N GLU A 91 10.66 24.49 2.31
CA GLU A 91 9.96 24.37 3.59
C GLU A 91 9.03 25.57 3.82
N ASP A 92 7.74 25.28 4.03
CA ASP A 92 6.81 26.27 4.56
C ASP A 92 7.14 26.52 6.05
N PRO A 93 7.44 27.77 6.45
CA PRO A 93 7.74 28.08 7.84
C PRO A 93 6.51 27.97 8.75
N ARG A 94 5.30 27.94 8.17
CA ARG A 94 4.04 27.93 8.90
C ARG A 94 3.65 26.51 9.29
N GLU A 95 3.50 26.28 10.59
CA GLU A 95 2.84 25.09 11.11
C GLU A 95 1.36 25.11 10.75
N ARG A 96 0.87 24.01 10.17
CA ARG A 96 -0.53 23.87 9.75
C ARG A 96 -1.04 22.45 9.95
N PRO A 97 -2.36 22.24 10.03
CA PRO A 97 -2.92 20.90 10.10
C PRO A 97 -2.56 20.11 8.84
N VAL A 98 -2.01 18.91 9.05
CA VAL A 98 -1.67 17.99 7.96
C VAL A 98 -2.97 17.60 7.27
N ARG A 99 -3.08 17.86 5.97
CA ARG A 99 -4.29 17.50 5.21
C ARG A 99 -4.31 16.00 4.92
N THR A 100 -5.49 15.41 4.84
CA THR A 100 -5.68 14.01 4.40
C THR A 100 -4.95 12.93 5.22
N TRP A 101 -4.65 13.20 6.50
CA TRP A 101 -4.01 12.25 7.43
C TRP A 101 -4.81 10.98 7.71
N GLN A 102 -6.05 10.90 7.23
CA GLN A 102 -6.93 9.72 7.29
C GLN A 102 -6.84 8.84 6.04
N LYS A 103 -6.23 9.34 4.95
CA LYS A 103 -6.12 8.62 3.69
C LYS A 103 -4.95 7.64 3.73
N ARG A 104 -5.14 6.44 3.20
CA ARG A 104 -4.09 5.42 3.10
C ARG A 104 -2.96 5.85 2.16
N GLY A 105 -1.79 5.23 2.34
CA GLY A 105 -0.61 5.41 1.50
C GLY A 105 0.37 6.43 2.06
N TRP A 106 0.46 6.54 3.38
CA TRP A 106 1.53 7.27 4.05
C TRP A 106 2.73 6.36 4.28
N ARG A 107 3.91 6.96 4.28
CA ARG A 107 5.20 6.33 4.60
C ARG A 107 6.02 7.33 5.41
N PHE A 108 6.75 6.87 6.42
CA PHE A 108 7.77 7.69 7.06
C PHE A 108 9.06 7.64 6.24
N ILE A 109 9.83 8.72 6.29
CA ILE A 109 11.14 8.84 5.65
C ILE A 109 12.17 8.92 6.76
N LEU A 110 13.16 8.04 6.72
CA LEU A 110 14.38 8.20 7.50
C LEU A 110 15.33 9.13 6.75
N GLU A 111 16.05 9.98 7.45
CA GLU A 111 16.97 10.94 6.79
C GLU A 111 18.01 10.25 5.93
N LYS A 112 18.49 9.07 6.37
CA LYS A 112 19.41 8.21 5.62
C LYS A 112 18.83 7.72 4.28
N ASP A 113 17.51 7.58 4.21
CA ASP A 113 16.79 7.08 3.05
C ASP A 113 16.18 8.21 2.21
N MET A 114 16.49 9.47 2.52
CA MET A 114 15.84 10.62 1.91
C MET A 114 16.07 10.66 0.41
N GLU A 115 17.30 10.42 -0.06
CA GLU A 115 17.63 10.33 -1.49
C GLU A 115 17.01 9.06 -2.11
N SER A 116 17.21 7.91 -1.46
CA SER A 116 16.76 6.60 -1.95
C SER A 116 15.24 6.50 -2.11
N THR A 117 14.47 7.19 -1.26
CA THR A 117 13.00 7.14 -1.29
C THR A 117 12.42 7.63 -2.63
N TRP A 118 13.12 8.53 -3.32
CA TRP A 118 12.64 9.15 -4.55
C TRP A 118 13.05 8.41 -5.83
N ASP A 119 13.98 7.47 -5.73
CA ASP A 119 14.45 6.66 -6.86
C ASP A 119 13.58 5.43 -7.16
N LEU A 120 12.53 5.21 -6.37
CA LEU A 120 11.62 4.06 -6.51
C LEU A 120 10.82 4.02 -7.82
N ASN A 121 10.88 5.06 -8.65
CA ASN A 121 10.23 5.09 -9.97
C ASN A 121 11.07 4.47 -11.09
N LYS A 122 12.34 4.08 -10.88
CA LYS A 122 13.17 3.48 -11.95
C LYS A 122 12.76 2.06 -12.38
N ALA A 123 11.84 1.40 -11.66
CA ALA A 123 11.45 0.02 -11.94
C ALA A 123 10.00 -0.15 -12.47
N VAL A 124 9.37 0.90 -13.00
CA VAL A 124 8.08 0.78 -13.69
C VAL A 124 8.31 0.86 -15.19
N LYS A 125 8.25 -0.30 -15.87
CA LYS A 125 8.27 -0.39 -17.33
C LYS A 125 7.24 0.60 -17.93
N PRO A 126 7.59 1.34 -18.99
CA PRO A 126 6.63 2.21 -19.66
C PRO A 126 5.42 1.38 -20.11
N LYS A 127 4.23 1.84 -19.72
CA LYS A 127 2.97 1.32 -20.24
C LYS A 127 2.86 1.83 -21.67
N SER A 128 2.95 0.90 -22.63
CA SER A 128 2.82 1.11 -24.07
C SER A 128 1.76 2.16 -24.41
N GLU A 129 2.20 3.27 -24.98
CA GLU A 129 1.34 4.22 -25.69
C GLU A 129 0.77 3.51 -26.90
N SER A 130 -0.55 3.36 -26.91
CA SER A 130 -1.31 2.90 -28.06
C SER A 130 -1.23 3.94 -29.16
N ALA A 131 -0.62 3.56 -30.29
CA ALA A 131 -0.70 4.28 -31.55
C ALA A 131 -2.17 4.48 -31.94
N THR A 132 -2.58 5.73 -32.11
CA THR A 132 -3.78 6.07 -32.89
C THR A 132 -3.30 6.60 -34.23
N THR A 133 -3.42 5.74 -35.24
CA THR A 133 -3.19 6.07 -36.65
C THR A 133 -4.29 7.01 -37.12
N GLU A 134 -3.97 8.30 -37.29
CA GLU A 134 -4.80 9.22 -38.08
C GLU A 134 -4.50 8.97 -39.56
N ALA A 135 -5.42 8.28 -40.24
CA ALA A 135 -5.46 8.20 -41.70
C ALA A 135 -6.51 9.20 -42.20
N SER A 136 -6.07 10.31 -42.76
CA SER A 136 -6.85 11.16 -43.68
C SER A 136 -5.91 12.12 -44.39
N GLN A 137 -6.21 12.40 -45.67
CA GLN A 137 -5.44 13.11 -46.71
C GLN A 137 -4.72 12.11 -47.63
N THR A 138 -5.13 11.92 -48.89
CA THR A 138 -5.57 12.90 -49.89
C THR A 138 -6.56 12.26 -50.87
#